data_AF-A0A7G8WDU2-F1
#
_entry.id   AF-A0A7G8WDU2-F1
#
_cell.length_a   1.000
_cell.length_b   1.000
_cell.length_c   1.000
_cell.angle_alpha   90.00
_cell.angle_beta   90.00
_cell.angle_gamma   90.00
#
_symmetry.space_group_name_H-M   'P 1'
#
loop_
_entity.id
_entity.type
_entity.pdbx_description
1 polymer ?
#
loop_
_entity_poly.entity_id
_entity_poly.type
_entity_poly.pdbx_seq_one_letter_code
_entity_poly.pdbx_strand_id
1 'polypeptide(L)'
;MLEILALSYFARQIKKIAEEKGIKPCKWIAATFISWFAIEILIFIIAFAFFDVDSDGILVVMIPAVLISATVAFVILEKLKQQESVKLN
;
A
#
# COMPACT_ATOMS: atom_id res chain seq x y z
N MET A 1 3.28 4.84 13.02
CA MET A 1 4.76 4.68 13.17
C MET A 1 5.28 3.46 12.40
N LEU A 2 4.63 2.30 12.52
CA LEU A 2 4.96 1.10 11.74
C LEU A 2 4.67 1.27 10.25
N GLU A 3 3.67 2.08 9.88
CA GLU A 3 3.32 2.34 8.48
C GLU A 3 4.50 2.97 7.71
N ILE A 4 5.26 3.85 8.35
CA ILE A 4 6.43 4.50 7.72
C ILE A 4 7.52 3.47 7.41
N LEU A 5 7.75 2.50 8.29
CA LEU A 5 8.72 1.42 8.07
C LEU A 5 8.27 0.51 6.92
N ALA A 6 6.98 0.14 6.91
CA ALA A 6 6.39 -0.67 5.85
C ALA A 6 6.45 0.04 4.49
N LEU A 7 6.00 1.30 4.42
CA LEU A 7 6.03 2.11 3.20
C LEU A 7 7.46 2.34 2.70
N SER A 8 8.41 2.57 3.61
CA SER A 8 9.83 2.70 3.24
C SER A 8 10.40 1.40 2.66
N TYR A 9 10.04 0.25 3.23
CA TYR A 9 10.41 -1.07 2.70
C TYR A 9 9.81 -1.30 1.30
N PHE A 10 8.51 -1.08 1.13
CA PHE A 10 7.83 -1.23 -0.15
C PHE A 10 8.38 -0.27 -1.20
N ALA A 11 8.62 1.00 -0.85
CA ALA A 11 9.22 1.98 -1.76
C ALA A 11 10.60 1.54 -2.25
N ARG A 12 11.45 1.03 -1.36
CA ARG A 12 12.78 0.50 -1.73
C ARG A 12 12.68 -0.72 -2.64
N GLN A 13 11.79 -1.65 -2.34
CA GLN A 13 11.56 -2.86 -3.16
C GLN A 13 11.03 -2.50 -4.55
N ILE A 14 10.01 -1.64 -4.62
CA ILE A 14 9.42 -1.14 -5.86
C ILE A 14 10.49 -0.44 -6.71
N LYS A 15 11.30 0.42 -6.08
CA LYS A 15 12.38 1.12 -6.77
C LYS A 15 13.36 0.13 -7.41
N LYS A 16 13.86 -0.83 -6.62
CA LYS A 16 14.81 -1.84 -7.09
C LYS A 16 14.26 -2.63 -8.28
N ILE A 17 13.05 -3.18 -8.17
CA ILE A 17 12.44 -4.01 -9.22
C ILE A 17 12.12 -3.20 -10.47
N ALA A 18 11.66 -1.96 -10.31
CA ALA A 18 11.36 -1.10 -11.44
C ALA A 18 12.64 -0.68 -12.19
N GLU A 19 13.72 -0.37 -11.46
CA GLU A 19 15.04 -0.09 -12.05
C GLU A 19 15.59 -1.32 -12.81
N GLU A 20 15.49 -2.52 -12.23
CA GLU A 20 15.87 -3.78 -12.89
C GLU A 20 15.08 -4.06 -14.19
N LYS A 21 13.84 -3.57 -14.28
CA LYS A 21 12.94 -3.76 -15.43
C LYS A 21 12.91 -2.58 -16.42
N GLY A 22 13.64 -1.50 -16.14
CA GLY A 22 13.58 -0.26 -16.93
C GLY A 22 12.24 0.50 -16.84
N ILE A 23 11.44 0.22 -15.80
CA ILE A 23 10.13 0.85 -15.56
C ILE A 23 10.31 2.07 -14.65
N LYS A 24 9.53 3.13 -14.85
CA LYS A 24 9.56 4.32 -13.98
C LYS A 24 9.07 3.97 -12.56
N PRO A 25 9.94 3.99 -11.52
CA PRO A 25 9.56 3.59 -10.15
C PRO A 25 8.57 4.55 -9.51
N CYS A 26 8.65 5.85 -9.85
CA CYS A 26 7.91 6.91 -9.19
C CYS A 26 6.38 6.69 -9.24
N LYS A 27 5.86 6.19 -10.38
CA LYS A 27 4.42 5.91 -10.55
C LYS A 27 3.94 4.82 -9.57
N TRP A 28 4.73 3.78 -9.37
CA TRP A 28 4.39 2.64 -8.52
C TRP A 28 4.53 2.95 -7.04
N ILE A 29 5.55 3.75 -6.69
CA ILE A 29 5.70 4.26 -5.32
C ILE A 29 4.50 5.15 -4.97
N ALA A 30 4.14 6.11 -5.83
CA ALA A 30 2.97 6.96 -5.62
C ALA A 30 1.68 6.16 -5.51
N ALA A 31 1.46 5.17 -6.39
CA ALA A 31 0.31 4.28 -6.32
C ALA A 31 0.23 3.52 -4.98
N THR A 32 1.37 3.08 -4.45
CA THR A 32 1.45 2.39 -3.15
C THR A 32 1.04 3.29 -2.00
N PHE A 33 1.58 4.52 -1.94
CA PHE A 33 1.25 5.48 -0.89
C PHE A 33 -0.22 5.90 -0.96
N ILE A 34 -0.73 6.25 -2.14
CA ILE A 34 -2.12 6.67 -2.32
C ILE A 34 -3.07 5.53 -1.94
N SER A 35 -2.80 4.31 -2.41
CA SER A 35 -3.66 3.16 -2.12
C SER A 35 -3.64 2.78 -0.64
N TRP A 36 -2.50 2.93 0.04
CA TRP A 36 -2.39 2.68 1.47
C TRP A 36 -3.34 3.57 2.27
N PHE A 37 -3.23 4.89 2.08
CA PHE A 37 -4.09 5.83 2.81
C PHE A 37 -5.56 5.76 2.37
N ALA A 38 -5.82 5.50 1.08
CA ALA A 38 -7.18 5.34 0.58
C ALA A 38 -7.91 4.15 1.23
N ILE A 39 -7.20 3.02 1.41
CA ILE A 39 -7.74 1.83 2.09
C ILE A 39 -7.96 2.12 3.57
N GLU A 40 -7.02 2.76 4.26
CA GLU A 40 -7.19 3.11 5.67
C GLU A 40 -8.43 3.98 5.88
N ILE A 41 -8.57 5.05 5.09
CA ILE A 41 -9.73 5.95 5.15
C ILE A 41 -11.03 5.18 4.87
N LEU A 42 -11.03 4.31 3.85
CA LEU A 42 -12.21 3.51 3.51
C LEU A 42 -12.62 2.58 4.68
N ILE A 43 -11.65 1.93 5.32
CA ILE A 43 -11.91 1.03 6.44
C ILE A 43 -12.43 1.80 7.65
N PHE A 44 -11.89 2.99 7.94
CA PHE A 44 -12.43 3.85 8.98
C PHE A 44 -13.87 4.26 8.68
N ILE A 45 -14.17 4.71 7.45
CA ILE A 45 -15.54 5.06 7.06
C ILE A 45 -16.48 3.87 7.26
N ILE A 46 -16.07 2.66 6.87
CA ILE A 46 -16.89 1.45 7.04
C ILE A 46 -17.09 1.14 8.52
N ALA A 47 -16.04 1.22 9.34
CA ALA A 47 -16.12 0.95 10.77
C ALA A 47 -17.07 1.92 11.50
N PHE A 48 -16.97 3.22 11.20
CA PHE A 48 -17.86 4.22 11.79
C PHE A 48 -19.30 4.11 11.27
N ALA A 49 -19.48 3.85 9.98
CA ALA A 49 -20.82 3.84 9.38
C ALA A 49 -21.62 2.56 9.67
N PHE A 50 -20.96 1.40 9.79
CA PHE A 50 -21.64 0.10 9.87
C PHE A 50 -21.48 -0.62 11.20
N PHE A 51 -20.42 -0.33 11.96
CA PHE A 51 -20.09 -1.06 13.19
C PHE A 51 -20.22 -0.20 14.45
N ASP A 52 -20.69 1.05 14.32
CA ASP A 52 -20.90 2.01 15.41
C ASP A 52 -19.69 2.08 16.36
N VAL A 53 -18.49 2.04 15.77
CA VAL A 53 -17.25 2.01 16.53
C VAL A 53 -17.02 3.38 17.15
N ASP A 54 -17.14 3.46 18.46
CA ASP A 54 -16.77 4.63 19.24
C ASP A 54 -15.28 4.96 19.13
N SER A 55 -14.92 6.19 19.50
CA SER A 55 -13.54 6.69 19.46
C SER A 55 -12.56 5.79 20.22
N ASP A 56 -13.02 5.11 21.27
CA ASP A 56 -12.22 4.16 22.06
C ASP A 56 -11.97 2.82 21.34
N GLY A 57 -12.84 2.43 20.40
CA GLY A 57 -12.71 1.21 19.60
C GLY A 57 -11.82 1.36 18.37
N ILE A 58 -11.29 2.56 18.10
CA ILE A 58 -10.53 2.85 16.88
C ILE A 58 -9.25 2.01 16.75
N LEU A 59 -8.63 1.64 17.87
CA LEU A 59 -7.45 0.77 17.89
C LEU A 59 -7.76 -0.65 17.35
N VAL A 60 -8.97 -1.15 17.57
CA VAL A 60 -9.41 -2.46 17.06
C VAL A 60 -9.57 -2.42 15.53
N VAL A 61 -9.92 -1.25 14.98
CA VAL A 61 -10.06 -1.03 13.53
C VAL A 61 -8.71 -0.76 12.86
N MET A 62 -7.77 -0.14 13.57
CA MET A 62 -6.43 0.16 13.04
C MET A 62 -5.65 -1.10 12.64
N ILE A 63 -5.72 -2.17 13.43
CA ILE A 63 -4.98 -3.41 13.14
C ILE A 63 -5.40 -4.01 11.79
N PRO A 64 -6.69 -4.33 11.54
CA PRO A 64 -7.13 -4.84 10.25
C PRO A 64 -6.93 -3.80 9.13
N ALA A 65 -7.05 -2.49 9.41
CA ALA A 65 -6.77 -1.45 8.42
C ALA A 65 -5.33 -1.51 7.90
N VAL A 66 -4.36 -1.55 8.82
CA VAL A 66 -2.93 -1.64 8.48
C VAL A 66 -2.61 -2.96 7.75
N LEU A 67 -3.21 -4.08 8.16
CA LEU A 67 -3.00 -5.38 7.51
C LEU A 67 -3.55 -5.41 6.08
N ILE A 68 -4.74 -4.85 5.85
CA ILE A 68 -5.33 -4.78 4.51
C ILE A 68 -4.51 -3.83 3.64
N SER A 69 -4.09 -2.67 4.16
CA SER A 69 -3.22 -1.74 3.44
C SER A 69 -1.87 -2.37 3.07
N ALA A 70 -1.25 -3.12 3.98
CA ALA A 70 -0.04 -3.88 3.71
C ALA A 70 -0.23 -4.94 2.61
N THR A 71 -1.39 -5.62 2.63
CA THR A 71 -1.76 -6.59 1.59
C THR A 71 -1.91 -5.91 0.23
N VAL A 72 -2.56 -4.76 0.17
CA VAL A 72 -2.70 -3.98 -1.07
C VAL A 72 -1.34 -3.52 -1.59
N ALA A 73 -0.46 -3.03 -0.72
CA ALA A 73 0.91 -2.67 -1.10
C ALA A 73 1.70 -3.88 -1.65
N PHE A 74 1.52 -5.05 -1.05
CA PHE A 74 2.11 -6.31 -1.55
C PHE A 74 1.55 -6.69 -2.93
N VAL A 75 0.25 -6.57 -3.15
CA VAL A 75 -0.37 -6.83 -4.47
C VAL A 75 0.15 -5.86 -5.53
N ILE A 76 0.35 -4.58 -5.20
CA ILE A 76 0.94 -3.60 -6.11
C ILE A 76 2.37 -4.00 -6.49
N LEU A 77 3.17 -4.41 -5.50
CA LEU A 77 4.53 -4.92 -5.72
C LEU A 77 4.52 -6.17 -6.62
N GLU A 78 3.58 -7.09 -6.41
CA GLU A 78 3.48 -8.30 -7.23
C GLU A 78 3.04 -7.99 -8.68
N LYS A 79 2.12 -7.05 -8.86
CA LYS A 79 1.74 -6.55 -10.20
C LYS A 79 2.91 -5.89 -10.91
N LEU A 80 3.76 -5.14 -10.20
CA LEU A 80 5.00 -4.60 -10.77
C LEU A 80 5.94 -5.72 -11.21
N LYS A 81 6.07 -6.80 -10.42
CA LYS A 81 6.90 -7.96 -10.79
C LYS A 81 6.37 -8.66 -12.05
N GLN A 82 5.05 -8.70 -12.23
CA GLN A 82 4.40 -9.31 -13.39
C GLN A 82 4.45 -8.46 -14.67
N GLN A 83 4.72 -7.15 -14.58
CA GLN A 83 4.88 -6.31 -15.75
C GLN A 83 6.08 -6.78 -16.60
N GLU A 84 5.87 -6.88 -17.92
CA GLU A 84 6.93 -7.19 -18.88
C GLU A 84 8.06 -6.15 -18.78
N SER A 85 9.30 -6.60 -18.86
CA SER A 85 10.44 -5.69 -18.91
C SER A 85 10.39 -4.91 -20.20
N VAL A 86 10.53 -3.58 -20.10
CA VAL A 86 10.66 -2.74 -21.29
C VAL A 86 12.07 -2.99 -21.82
N LYS A 87 12.21 -3.85 -22.82
CA LYS A 87 13.45 -3.93 -23.60
C LYS A 87 13.66 -2.58 -24.27
N LEU A 88 14.64 -1.82 -23.78
CA LEU A 88 15.23 -0.71 -24.52
C LEU A 88 15.88 -1.34 -25.76
N ASN A 89 15.19 -1.28 -26.90
CA ASN A 89 15.80 -1.39 -28.21
C ASN A 89 16.52 -0.08 -28.55
#